data_AF-A0A2V6EDW0-F1
#
_entry.id   AF-A0A2V6EDW0-F1
#
_cell.length_a   1.000
_cell.length_b   1.000
_cell.length_c   1.000
_cell.angle_alpha   90.00
_cell.angle_beta   90.00
_cell.angle_gamma   90.00
#
_symmetry.space_group_name_H-M   'P 1'
#
loop_
_entity.id
_entity.type
_entity.pdbx_description
1 polymer ?
#
loop_
_entity_poly.entity_id
_entity_poly.type
_entity_poly.pdbx_seq_one_letter_code
_entity_poly.pdbx_strand_id
1 'polypeptide(L)'
;MSYFNIYFNLRWERTLRRYSRPVNLARFDRLHWMSSEKPIWFIAEHLCEIPHISLLTPAMERRLTRVDPRTTHSEMVGHRKR
;
A
#
# COMPACT_ATOMS: atom_id res chain seq x y z
N MET A 1 9.08 -1.08 -12.17
CA MET A 1 8.25 -1.06 -10.94
C MET A 1 6.82 -1.43 -11.31
N SER A 2 6.42 -2.69 -11.10
CA SER A 2 5.18 -3.23 -11.69
C SER A 2 3.87 -2.73 -11.06
N TYR A 3 3.87 -2.36 -9.77
CA TYR A 3 2.66 -1.92 -9.06
C TYR A 3 2.41 -0.40 -9.06
N PHE A 4 3.43 0.41 -9.35
CA PHE A 4 3.35 1.86 -9.20
C PHE A 4 2.25 2.50 -10.07
N ASN A 5 2.01 1.95 -11.27
CA ASN A 5 1.06 2.52 -12.22
C ASN A 5 -0.40 2.30 -11.84
N ILE A 6 -0.71 1.18 -11.17
CA ILE A 6 -2.07 0.78 -10.79
C ILE A 6 -2.42 1.16 -9.35
N TYR A 7 -1.46 1.67 -8.57
CA TYR A 7 -1.68 2.11 -7.19
C TYR A 7 -2.10 3.59 -7.15
N PHE A 8 -3.41 3.84 -7.20
CA PHE A 8 -3.98 5.18 -7.18
C PHE A 8 -5.24 5.27 -6.31
N ASN A 9 -5.61 6.48 -5.88
CA ASN A 9 -6.81 6.73 -5.09
C ASN A 9 -8.05 7.03 -5.96
N LEU A 10 -9.23 7.18 -5.37
CA LEU A 10 -10.47 7.50 -6.12
C LEU A 10 -10.46 8.88 -6.82
N ARG A 11 -9.44 9.72 -6.59
CA ARG A 11 -9.18 10.98 -7.31
C ARG A 11 -8.20 10.81 -8.48
N TRP A 12 -7.83 9.57 -8.78
CA TRP A 12 -6.92 9.18 -9.86
C TRP A 12 -5.48 9.65 -9.63
N GLU A 13 -5.11 9.92 -8.37
CA GLU A 13 -3.77 10.32 -7.98
C GLU A 13 -2.97 9.07 -7.64
N ARG A 14 -1.79 8.91 -8.24
CA ARG A 14 -0.85 7.85 -7.84
C ARG A 14 -0.40 8.12 -6.42
N THR A 15 -0.62 7.21 -5.48
CA THR A 15 -0.38 7.43 -4.04
C THR A 15 0.72 6.57 -3.45
N LEU A 16 1.33 5.66 -4.21
CA LEU A 16 2.46 4.88 -3.71
C LEU A 16 3.68 5.80 -3.56
N ARG A 17 4.23 5.90 -2.35
CA ARG A 17 5.35 6.81 -2.01
C ARG A 17 6.55 6.11 -1.43
N ARG A 18 6.31 5.03 -0.70
CA ARG A 18 7.32 4.35 0.10
C ARG A 18 7.00 2.87 0.21
N TYR A 19 7.99 2.06 0.50
CA TYR A 19 7.85 0.62 0.74
C TYR A 19 8.80 0.19 1.85
N SER A 20 8.46 -0.84 2.59
CA SER A 20 9.35 -1.45 3.58
C SER A 20 10.06 -2.67 2.99
N ARG A 21 11.09 -3.15 3.68
CA ARG A 21 11.65 -4.47 3.38
C ARG A 21 10.66 -5.55 3.87
N PRO A 22 10.63 -6.73 3.25
CA PRO A 22 9.84 -7.86 3.74
C PRO A 22 10.14 -8.14 5.21
N VAL A 23 9.10 -8.36 6.01
CA VAL A 23 9.21 -8.76 7.41
C VAL A 23 8.94 -10.24 7.52
N ASN A 24 9.85 -10.97 8.16
CA ASN A 24 9.58 -12.36 8.56
C ASN A 24 8.58 -12.36 9.73
N LEU A 25 7.34 -12.82 9.46
CA LEU A 25 6.28 -12.86 10.47
C LEU A 25 6.49 -13.91 11.56
N ALA A 26 7.43 -14.86 11.38
CA ALA A 26 7.76 -15.86 12.40
C ALA A 26 8.21 -15.23 13.74
N ARG A 27 8.69 -13.99 13.69
CA ARG A 27 9.03 -13.21 14.89
C ARG A 27 7.85 -12.97 15.85
N PHE A 28 6.63 -13.12 15.35
CA PHE A 28 5.39 -12.95 16.11
C PHE A 28 4.78 -14.28 16.56
N ASP A 29 5.37 -15.43 16.22
CA ASP A 29 4.77 -16.74 16.48
C ASP A 29 4.52 -17.02 17.97
N ARG A 30 5.35 -16.43 18.85
CA ARG A 30 5.14 -16.46 20.32
C ARG A 30 3.81 -15.85 20.77
N LEU A 31 3.15 -15.09 19.91
CA LEU A 31 1.85 -14.46 20.15
C LEU A 31 0.70 -15.25 19.50
N HIS A 32 0.99 -16.41 18.90
CA HIS A 32 0.01 -17.30 18.24
C HIS A 32 -0.87 -16.57 17.21
N TRP A 33 -0.27 -15.62 16.47
CA TRP A 33 -1.00 -14.69 15.61
C TRP A 33 -1.80 -15.36 14.49
N MET A 34 -1.32 -16.48 13.94
CA MET A 34 -1.97 -17.17 12.82
C MET A 34 -3.33 -17.78 13.17
N SER A 35 -3.51 -18.19 14.43
CA SER A 35 -4.72 -18.87 14.91
C SER A 35 -5.45 -18.04 15.97
N SER A 36 -5.06 -16.78 16.16
CA SER A 36 -5.65 -15.91 17.17
C SER A 36 -7.02 -15.44 16.70
N GLU A 37 -8.05 -15.70 17.50
CA GLU A 37 -9.36 -15.04 17.37
C GLU A 37 -9.35 -13.59 17.89
N LYS A 38 -8.30 -13.23 18.64
CA LYS A 38 -8.11 -11.87 19.15
C LYS A 38 -7.49 -10.96 18.09
N PRO A 39 -7.74 -9.63 18.16
CA PRO A 39 -7.13 -8.68 17.25
C PRO A 39 -5.60 -8.72 17.29
N ILE A 40 -4.97 -8.82 16.12
CA ILE A 40 -3.51 -8.91 15.93
C ILE A 40 -2.87 -7.57 15.55
N TRP A 41 -3.38 -6.47 16.12
CA TRP A 41 -3.00 -5.10 15.76
C TRP A 41 -1.48 -4.85 15.83
N PHE A 42 -0.78 -5.51 16.74
CA PHE A 42 0.67 -5.42 16.88
C PHE A 42 1.45 -5.74 15.58
N ILE A 43 0.91 -6.58 14.68
CA ILE A 43 1.54 -6.83 13.37
C ILE A 43 1.34 -5.62 12.46
N ALA A 44 0.11 -5.10 12.37
CA ALA A 44 -0.19 -3.96 11.53
C ALA A 44 0.57 -2.70 11.99
N GLU A 45 0.60 -2.45 13.30
CA GLU A 45 1.37 -1.37 13.92
C GLU A 45 2.86 -1.51 13.59
N HIS A 46 3.43 -2.71 13.76
CA HIS A 46 4.82 -2.96 13.39
C HIS A 46 5.08 -2.66 11.91
N LEU A 47 4.23 -3.16 11.00
CA LEU A 47 4.40 -2.95 9.56
C LEU A 47 4.27 -1.47 9.15
N CYS A 48 3.49 -0.67 9.88
CA CYS A 48 3.38 0.77 9.67
C CYS A 48 4.62 1.54 10.17
N GLU A 49 5.25 1.08 11.26
CA GLU A 49 6.34 1.79 11.93
C GLU A 49 7.74 1.47 11.40
N ILE A 50 7.95 0.27 10.84
CA ILE A 50 9.26 -0.12 10.32
C ILE A 50 9.81 0.88 9.31
N PRO A 51 11.15 0.95 9.13
CA PRO A 51 11.74 1.85 8.15
C PRO A 51 11.17 1.60 6.74
N HIS A 52 10.67 2.68 6.15
CA HIS A 52 10.19 2.70 4.79
C HIS A 52 11.16 3.48 3.90
N ILE A 53 11.47 2.90 2.74
CA ILE A 53 12.33 3.46 1.72
C ILE A 53 11.47 4.28 0.76
N SER A 54 11.81 5.55 0.55
CA SER A 54 11.14 6.41 -0.42
C SER A 54 11.33 5.87 -1.85
N LEU A 55 10.24 5.78 -2.60
CA LEU A 55 10.25 5.39 -4.02
C LEU A 55 10.50 6.58 -4.94
N LEU A 56 10.14 7.77 -4.48
CA LEU A 56 10.20 9.01 -5.25
C LEU A 56 10.90 10.09 -4.44
N THR A 57 11.53 11.04 -5.13
CA THR A 57 11.98 12.27 -4.49
C THR A 57 10.81 13.24 -4.31
N PRO A 58 10.88 14.19 -3.36
CA PRO A 58 9.86 15.22 -3.21
C PRO A 58 9.61 16.06 -4.49
N ALA A 59 10.60 16.17 -5.37
CA ALA A 59 10.45 16.83 -6.66
C ALA A 59 9.65 15.98 -7.66
N MET A 60 9.86 14.66 -7.67
CA MET A 60 9.09 13.73 -8.50
C MET A 60 7.64 13.64 -8.04
N GLU A 61 7.39 13.59 -6.73
CA GLU A 61 6.02 13.50 -6.18
C GLU A 61 5.14 14.67 -6.62
N ARG A 62 5.68 15.89 -6.61
CA ARG A 62 4.98 17.12 -7.04
C ARG A 62 4.65 17.15 -8.53
N ARG A 63 5.35 16.34 -9.34
CA ARG A 63 5.19 16.30 -10.80
C ARG A 63 4.38 15.09 -11.27
N LEU A 64 3.84 14.29 -10.35
CA LEU A 64 3.03 13.14 -10.74
C LEU A 64 1.75 13.60 -11.44
N THR A 65 1.56 13.09 -12.65
CA THR A 65 0.29 13.25 -13.37
C THR A 65 -0.76 12.33 -12.77
N ARG A 66 -2.03 12.65 -13.04
CA ARG A 66 -3.14 11.72 -12.78
C ARG A 66 -3.02 10.47 -13.64
N VAL A 67 -3.64 9.39 -13.19
CA VAL A 67 -3.78 8.17 -13.98
C VAL A 67 -4.68 8.44 -15.17
N ASP A 68 -4.38 7.83 -16.31
CA ASP A 68 -5.15 8.03 -17.52
C ASP A 68 -6.55 7.37 -17.39
N PRO A 69 -7.57 7.89 -18.10
CA PRO A 69 -8.93 7.39 -17.97
C PRO A 69 -9.09 5.90 -18.30
N ARG A 70 -8.30 5.33 -19.22
CA ARG A 70 -8.45 3.91 -19.61
C ARG A 70 -8.02 3.00 -18.47
N THR A 71 -6.86 3.27 -17.88
CA THR A 71 -6.39 2.55 -16.70
C THR A 71 -7.38 2.68 -15.55
N THR A 72 -7.87 3.90 -15.29
CA THR A 72 -8.86 4.10 -14.23
C THR A 72 -10.14 3.29 -14.46
N HIS A 73 -10.70 3.29 -15.68
CA HIS A 73 -11.89 2.48 -15.98
C HIS A 73 -11.65 0.98 -15.82
N SER A 74 -10.47 0.47 -16.25
CA SER A 74 -10.10 -0.94 -16.11
C SER A 74 -10.05 -1.37 -14.64
N GLU A 75 -9.43 -0.55 -13.78
CA GLU A 75 -9.24 -0.85 -12.36
C GLU A 75 -10.51 -0.55 -11.52
N MET A 76 -11.47 0.20 -12.06
CA MET A 76 -12.77 0.48 -11.42
C MET A 76 -13.90 -0.45 -11.88
N VAL A 77 -13.62 -1.50 -12.67
CA VAL A 77 -14.65 -2.47 -13.07
C VAL A 77 -15.29 -3.08 -11.83
N GLY A 78 -16.61 -2.97 -11.72
CA GLY A 78 -17.38 -3.48 -10.57
C GLY A 78 -17.39 -2.57 -9.34
N HIS A 79 -16.69 -1.43 -9.34
CA HIS A 79 -16.78 -0.44 -8.26
C HIS A 79 -18.16 0.21 -8.23
N ARG A 80 -18.88 0.08 -7.12
CA ARG A 80 -20.18 0.72 -6.88
C ARG A 80 -20.03 1.84 -5.87
N LYS A 81 -20.45 3.06 -6.23
CA LYS A 81 -20.65 4.12 -5.23
C LYS A 81 -21.86 3.72 -4.41
N ARG A 82 -21.68 3.61 -3.09
CA ARG A 82 -22.78 3.48 -2.13
C ARG A 82 -23.52 4.80 -2.02
#